data_AF-D3XNP5-F1
#
_entry.id   AF-D3XNP5-F1
#
_cell.length_a   1.000
_cell.length_b   1.000
_cell.length_c   1.000
_cell.angle_alpha   90.00
_cell.angle_beta   90.00
_cell.angle_gamma   90.00
#
_symmetry.space_group_name_H-M   'P 1'
#
loop_
_entity.id
_entity.type
_entity.pdbx_description
1 polymer ?
#
loop_
_entity_poly.entity_id
_entity_poly.type
_entity_poly.pdbx_seq_one_letter_code
_entity_poly.pdbx_strand_id
1 'polypeptide(L)'
;DPQVATVGLSEAEAHMQGIETESRLLTLDSVPRALVNFDTRGFIKMVAEASTRKLLGVQVLAAEGGELIQAAALAVHHRMTVAELGSQLFPYLTMV
;
A
#
# COMPACT_ATOMS: atom_id res chain seq x y z
N ASP A 1 -17.98 0.79 -7.47
CA ASP A 1 -17.52 1.83 -6.53
C ASP A 1 -16.17 1.39 -5.99
N PRO A 2 -15.13 2.25 -5.91
CA PRO A 2 -13.84 1.80 -5.41
C PRO A 2 -13.99 1.35 -3.94
N GLN A 3 -13.41 0.21 -3.63
CA GLN A 3 -13.38 -0.34 -2.29
C GLN A 3 -12.32 0.39 -1.46
N VAL A 4 -12.59 0.52 -0.16
CA VAL A 4 -11.64 1.02 0.83
C VAL A 4 -11.12 -0.17 1.63
N ALA A 5 -9.80 -0.29 1.72
CA ALA A 5 -9.15 -1.30 2.54
C ALA A 5 -7.91 -0.74 3.24
N THR A 6 -7.67 -1.14 4.48
CA THR A 6 -6.53 -0.68 5.27
C THR A 6 -5.92 -1.82 6.07
N VAL A 7 -4.62 -1.73 6.34
CA VAL A 7 -3.92 -2.62 7.26
C VAL A 7 -2.78 -1.87 7.95
N GLY A 8 -2.53 -2.20 9.22
CA GLY A 8 -1.47 -1.56 10.00
C GLY A 8 -1.79 -0.12 10.37
N LEU A 9 -0.75 0.70 10.55
CA LEU A 9 -0.88 2.08 11.00
C LEU A 9 -1.03 3.06 9.84
N SER A 10 -1.92 4.04 10.02
CA SER A 10 -1.84 5.31 9.31
C SER A 10 -0.69 6.16 9.84
N GLU A 11 -0.31 7.18 9.06
CA GLU A 11 0.68 8.18 9.45
C GLU A 11 0.29 8.92 10.74
N ALA A 12 -0.99 9.25 10.90
CA ALA A 12 -1.49 9.89 12.12
C ALA A 12 -1.38 8.95 13.34
N GLU A 13 -1.75 7.67 13.20
CA GLU A 13 -1.62 6.68 14.28
C GLU A 13 -0.17 6.42 14.66
N ALA A 14 0.74 6.37 13.68
CA ALA A 14 2.17 6.23 13.92
C ALA A 14 2.76 7.45 14.65
N HIS A 15 2.40 8.67 14.25
CA HIS A 15 2.81 9.89 14.95
C HIS A 15 2.25 9.97 16.38
N MET A 16 1.02 9.51 16.62
CA MET A 16 0.48 9.41 17.98
C MET A 16 1.25 8.42 18.87
N GLN A 17 1.95 7.46 18.26
CA GLN A 17 2.84 6.51 18.95
C GLN A 17 4.29 7.01 19.03
N GLY A 18 4.60 8.22 18.55
CA GLY A 18 5.95 8.77 18.53
C GLY A 18 6.88 8.11 17.50
N ILE A 19 6.31 7.47 16.48
CA ILE A 19 7.07 6.85 15.40
C ILE A 19 7.20 7.85 14.25
N GLU A 20 8.43 8.26 13.94
CA GLU A 20 8.72 9.07 12.75
C GLU A 20 8.48 8.26 11.48
N THR A 21 7.71 8.81 10.54
CA THR A 21 7.30 8.06 9.33
C THR A 21 7.67 8.76 8.03
N GLU A 22 7.79 7.95 6.99
CA GLU A 22 7.78 8.38 5.59
C GLU A 22 6.56 7.75 4.92
N SER A 23 5.69 8.58 4.35
CA SER A 23 4.53 8.12 3.58
C SER A 23 4.68 8.41 2.09
N ARG A 24 4.15 7.50 1.27
CA ARG A 24 4.13 7.62 -0.19
C ARG A 24 2.76 7.22 -0.72
N LEU A 25 2.29 7.95 -1.72
CA LEU A 25 1.00 7.71 -2.37
C LEU A 25 1.25 7.39 -3.84
N LEU A 26 0.68 6.29 -4.30
CA LEU A 26 0.65 5.87 -5.70
C LEU A 26 -0.78 6.01 -6.22
N THR A 27 -0.99 6.85 -7.22
CA THR A 27 -2.28 6.99 -7.89
C THR A 27 -2.50 5.84 -8.88
N LEU A 28 -3.75 5.42 -9.07
CA LEU A 28 -4.05 4.26 -9.93
C LEU A 28 -3.85 4.53 -11.43
N ASP A 29 -3.70 5.78 -11.85
CA ASP A 29 -3.24 6.12 -13.21
C ASP A 29 -1.80 5.65 -13.52
N SER A 30 -1.04 5.29 -12.48
CA SER A 30 0.29 4.69 -12.58
C SER A 30 0.27 3.16 -12.50
N VAL A 31 -0.92 2.54 -12.37
CA VAL A 31 -1.10 1.09 -12.28
C VAL A 31 -1.59 0.54 -13.63
N PRO A 32 -0.78 -0.25 -14.36
CA PRO A 32 -1.14 -0.73 -15.70
C PRO A 32 -2.48 -1.46 -15.78
N ARG A 33 -2.83 -2.24 -14.75
CA ARG A 33 -4.11 -2.95 -14.70
C ARG A 33 -5.29 -1.97 -14.61
N ALA A 34 -5.19 -0.93 -13.80
CA ALA A 34 -6.23 0.09 -13.68
C ALA A 34 -6.44 0.87 -14.99
N LEU A 35 -5.35 1.14 -15.73
CA LEU A 35 -5.42 1.74 -17.07
C LEU A 35 -6.19 0.85 -18.06
N VAL A 36 -5.88 -0.45 -18.11
CA VAL A 36 -6.57 -1.42 -18.99
C VAL A 36 -8.03 -1.62 -18.57
N ASN A 37 -8.33 -1.54 -17.28
CA ASN A 37 -9.69 -1.60 -16.76
C ASN A 37 -10.50 -0.32 -17.02
N PHE A 38 -9.88 0.76 -17.52
CA PHE A 38 -10.46 2.10 -17.63
C PHE A 38 -11.05 2.63 -16.31
N ASP A 39 -10.48 2.20 -15.17
CA ASP A 39 -10.87 2.67 -13.84
C ASP A 39 -9.63 3.01 -13.01
N THR A 40 -9.19 4.26 -13.13
CA THR A 40 -8.00 4.80 -12.45
C THR A 40 -8.36 5.61 -11.19
N ARG A 41 -9.59 5.48 -10.69
CA ARG A 41 -10.03 6.24 -9.51
C ARG A 41 -9.46 5.64 -8.25
N GLY A 42 -8.69 6.43 -7.53
CA GLY A 42 -8.20 6.11 -6.19
C GLY A 42 -6.68 6.02 -6.11
N PHE A 43 -6.18 5.35 -5.08
CA PHE A 43 -4.77 5.35 -4.72
C PHE A 43 -4.39 4.19 -3.81
N ILE A 44 -3.08 3.97 -3.68
CA ILE A 44 -2.44 3.13 -2.68
C ILE A 44 -1.48 4.02 -1.88
N LYS A 45 -1.73 4.20 -0.58
CA LYS A 45 -0.85 4.93 0.34
C LYS A 45 -0.10 3.93 1.21
N MET A 46 1.22 4.02 1.24
CA MET A 46 2.09 3.26 2.13
C MET A 46 2.65 4.17 3.21
N VAL A 47 2.76 3.65 4.43
CA VAL A 47 3.36 4.31 5.59
C VAL A 47 4.49 3.43 6.09
N ALA A 48 5.70 3.98 6.15
CA ALA A 48 6.89 3.28 6.61
C ALA A 48 7.59 4.05 7.74
N GLU A 49 8.27 3.33 8.63
CA GLU A 49 9.12 3.94 9.65
C GLU A 49 10.34 4.60 8.98
N ALA A 50 10.63 5.86 9.32
CA ALA A 50 11.66 6.64 8.64
C ALA A 50 13.08 6.05 8.82
N SER A 51 13.37 5.53 10.02
CA SER A 51 14.70 5.01 10.40
C SER A 51 14.99 3.64 9.79
N THR A 52 14.02 2.72 9.81
CA THR A 52 14.22 1.32 9.39
C THR A 52 13.65 1.00 8.02
N ARG A 53 12.80 1.88 7.47
CA ARG A 53 12.00 1.65 6.24
C ARG A 53 11.03 0.48 6.34
N LYS A 54 10.75 -0.03 7.54
CA LYS A 54 9.72 -1.07 7.75
C LYS A 54 8.35 -0.53 7.40
N LEU A 55 7.59 -1.33 6.66
CA LEU A 55 6.21 -1.02 6.33
C LEU A 55 5.35 -1.12 7.60
N LEU A 56 4.76 0.00 7.99
CA LEU A 56 3.89 0.11 9.17
C LEU A 56 2.42 -0.09 8.81
N GLY A 57 2.02 0.34 7.61
CA GLY A 57 0.65 0.18 7.15
C GLY A 57 0.44 0.62 5.70
N VAL A 58 -0.72 0.24 5.18
CA VAL A 58 -1.17 0.56 3.82
C VAL A 58 -2.65 0.93 3.84
N GLN A 59 -3.02 1.94 3.05
CA GLN A 59 -4.40 2.33 2.81
C GLN A 59 -4.67 2.32 1.30
N VAL A 60 -5.79 1.73 0.89
CA VAL A 60 -6.14 1.51 -0.51
C VAL A 60 -7.53 2.03 -0.77
N LEU A 61 -7.67 2.76 -1.87
CA LEU A 61 -8.93 3.09 -2.52
C LEU A 61 -8.84 2.60 -3.96
N ALA A 62 -9.46 1.47 -4.29
CA ALA A 62 -9.37 0.84 -5.61
C ALA A 62 -10.52 -0.14 -5.86
N ALA A 63 -10.82 -0.46 -7.12
CA ALA A 63 -11.87 -1.43 -7.47
C ALA A 63 -11.69 -2.83 -6.81
N GLU A 64 -10.44 -3.27 -6.65
CA GLU A 64 -10.03 -4.56 -6.06
C GLU A 64 -9.25 -4.33 -4.74
N GLY A 65 -9.68 -3.34 -3.95
CA GLY A 65 -8.98 -2.93 -2.73
C GLY A 65 -8.90 -4.04 -1.67
N GLY A 66 -9.95 -4.85 -1.52
CA GLY A 66 -10.01 -5.95 -0.57
C GLY A 66 -9.08 -7.13 -0.91
N GLU A 67 -8.76 -7.33 -2.18
CA GLU A 67 -7.80 -8.33 -2.64
C GLU A 67 -6.36 -7.80 -2.51
N LEU A 68 -6.11 -6.58 -2.97
CA LEU A 68 -4.80 -5.93 -2.90
C LEU A 68 -4.27 -5.84 -1.47
N ILE A 69 -5.13 -5.48 -0.51
CA ILE A 69 -4.71 -5.30 0.88
C ILE A 69 -4.15 -6.58 1.51
N GLN A 70 -4.48 -7.76 0.98
CA GLN A 70 -3.98 -9.04 1.51
C GLN A 70 -2.45 -9.16 1.35
N ALA A 71 -1.89 -8.68 0.23
CA ALA A 71 -0.44 -8.64 0.04
C ALA A 71 0.23 -7.68 1.05
N ALA A 72 -0.39 -6.52 1.27
CA ALA A 72 0.07 -5.58 2.29
C ALA A 72 0.00 -6.17 3.70
N ALA A 73 -1.06 -6.93 4.02
CA ALA A 73 -1.22 -7.58 5.31
C ALA A 73 -0.11 -8.59 5.59
N LEU A 74 0.27 -9.39 4.58
CA LEU A 74 1.41 -10.29 4.68
C LEU A 74 2.72 -9.53 4.87
N ALA A 75 2.95 -8.45 4.10
CA ALA A 75 4.15 -7.65 4.21
C ALA A 75 4.32 -7.01 5.61
N VAL A 76 3.24 -6.46 6.16
CA VAL A 76 3.21 -5.89 7.52
C VAL A 76 3.42 -6.99 8.57
N HIS A 77 2.76 -8.15 8.43
CA HIS A 77 2.93 -9.29 9.34
C HIS A 77 4.40 -9.77 9.40
N HIS A 78 5.05 -9.87 8.24
CA HIS A 78 6.45 -10.25 8.13
C HIS A 78 7.44 -9.11 8.41
N ARG A 79 6.95 -7.92 8.76
CA ARG A 79 7.77 -6.73 9.07
C ARG A 79 8.74 -6.36 7.94
N MET A 80 8.29 -6.55 6.70
CA MET A 80 9.08 -6.23 5.52
C MET A 80 9.35 -4.72 5.44
N THR A 81 10.50 -4.38 4.90
CA THR A 81 10.80 -3.03 4.44
C THR A 81 10.13 -2.74 3.10
N VAL A 82 9.94 -1.46 2.78
CA VAL A 82 9.43 -1.03 1.47
C VAL A 82 10.32 -1.56 0.32
N ALA A 83 11.63 -1.63 0.53
CA ALA A 83 12.57 -2.16 -0.46
C ALA A 83 12.41 -3.68 -0.66
N GLU A 84 12.25 -4.45 0.42
CA GLU A 84 11.99 -5.89 0.32
C GLU A 84 10.67 -6.18 -0.40
N LEU A 85 9.61 -5.40 -0.12
CA LEU A 85 8.33 -5.54 -0.83
C LEU A 85 8.48 -5.18 -2.31
N GLY A 86 9.15 -4.08 -2.63
CA GLY A 86 9.41 -3.66 -4.01
C GLY A 86 10.33 -4.60 -4.79
N SER A 87 11.10 -5.45 -4.11
CA SER A 87 11.94 -6.48 -4.73
C SER A 87 11.21 -7.79 -5.04
N GLN A 88 9.96 -7.95 -4.56
CA GLN A 88 9.17 -9.14 -4.86
C GLN A 88 8.68 -9.14 -6.31
N LEU A 89 8.47 -10.33 -6.85
CA LEU A 89 7.90 -10.51 -8.19
C LEU A 89 6.38 -10.50 -8.12
N PHE A 90 5.79 -9.37 -8.51
CA PHE A 90 4.36 -9.25 -8.77
C PHE A 90 4.07 -9.52 -10.25
N PRO A 91 3.02 -10.29 -10.57
CA PRO A 91 2.64 -10.51 -11.96
C PRO A 91 2.28 -9.18 -12.65
N TYR A 92 2.61 -9.06 -13.94
CA TYR A 92 2.22 -7.86 -14.71
C TYR A 92 0.71 -7.83 -14.95
N LEU A 93 0.12 -6.62 -15.02
CA LEU A 93 -1.32 -6.40 -15.19
C LEU A 93 -2.21 -6.98 -14.06
N THR A 94 -1.75 -6.90 -12.81
CA THR A 94 -2.57 -7.18 -11.62
C THR A 94 -2.83 -5.91 -10.81
N MET A 95 -3.87 -5.96 -9.96
CA MET A 95 -4.08 -4.96 -8.90
C MET A 95 -3.32 -5.31 -7.62
N VAL A 96 -2.97 -6.59 -7.42
CA VAL A 96 -2.21 -7.12 -6.28
C VAL A 96 -0.72 -7.06 -6.58
#